data_AF-A0A2K2AY22-F1
#
_entry.id   AF-A0A2K2AY22-F1
#
_cell.length_a   1.000
_cell.length_b   1.000
_cell.length_c   1.000
_cell.angle_alpha   90.00
_cell.angle_beta   90.00
_cell.angle_gamma   90.00
#
_symmetry.space_group_name_H-M   'P 1'
#
loop_
_entity.id
_entity.type
_entity.pdbx_description
1 polymer ?
#
loop_
_entity_poly.entity_id
_entity_poly.type
_entity_poly.pdbx_seq_one_letter_code
_entity_poly.pdbx_strand_id
1 'polypeptide(L)'
;MPDGTYSTCSAPRALETSEILEVVEHYSQAALNAIRAGFDGVEIHGGYGYLIDQFLKDGINDRIDDLCHTSAYDGGSMENRCRFLMQVIQAVVSAVGAERVAFRTSPAIDHNDATDSDPLNLGLSVIERINKLQLQVGSKLTYLHVQRELGRPGTEDVVAQTTRTWRRAYQGTFICSGGFTRELGTQAVAEGDADLVSYGRDFISNPDLVLRLKLNAPLNKYIRETFYTHDPIVGYTDYPFLSKASG
;
A
#
# COMPACT_ATOMS: atom_id res chain seq x y z
N MET A 1 -14.74 -4.03 -17.04
CA MET A 1 -15.77 -3.42 -17.91
C MET A 1 -16.74 -2.60 -17.06
N PRO A 2 -17.51 -1.67 -17.66
CA PRO A 2 -18.49 -0.85 -16.94
C PRO A 2 -19.55 -1.59 -16.12
N ASP A 3 -19.74 -2.88 -16.39
CA ASP A 3 -20.64 -3.80 -15.69
C ASP A 3 -19.95 -4.60 -14.55
N GLY A 4 -18.70 -4.25 -14.21
CA GLY A 4 -17.91 -4.96 -13.20
C GLY A 4 -17.32 -6.29 -13.67
N THR A 5 -17.49 -6.68 -14.95
CA THR A 5 -16.85 -7.90 -15.47
C THR A 5 -15.37 -7.68 -15.73
N TYR A 6 -14.57 -8.72 -15.46
CA TYR A 6 -13.16 -8.73 -15.79
C TYR A 6 -12.98 -8.94 -17.30
N SER A 7 -12.23 -8.06 -17.93
CA SER A 7 -11.75 -8.31 -19.30
C SER A 7 -10.62 -9.34 -19.26
N THR A 8 -10.48 -10.14 -20.31
CA THR A 8 -9.32 -11.01 -20.47
C THR A 8 -8.06 -10.15 -20.58
N CYS A 9 -7.13 -10.28 -19.63
CA CYS A 9 -5.82 -9.65 -19.73
C CYS A 9 -5.01 -10.33 -20.83
N SER A 10 -4.37 -9.54 -21.70
CA SER A 10 -3.38 -10.06 -22.64
C SER A 10 -2.16 -10.58 -21.87
N ALA A 11 -1.46 -11.56 -22.44
CA ALA A 11 -0.17 -11.99 -21.90
C ALA A 11 0.79 -10.78 -21.80
N PRO A 12 1.42 -10.53 -20.64
CA PRO A 12 2.34 -9.42 -20.48
C PRO A 12 3.65 -9.70 -21.22
N ARG A 13 4.39 -8.65 -21.56
CA ARG A 13 5.78 -8.73 -21.99
C ARG A 13 6.68 -8.32 -20.83
N ALA A 14 7.76 -9.07 -20.60
CA ALA A 14 8.78 -8.66 -19.64
C ALA A 14 9.47 -7.35 -20.10
N LEU A 15 9.57 -6.38 -19.19
CA LEU A 15 10.31 -5.14 -19.44
C LEU A 15 11.79 -5.43 -19.65
N GLU A 16 12.41 -4.76 -20.61
CA GLU A 16 13.87 -4.75 -20.76
C GLU A 16 14.51 -3.90 -19.66
N THR A 17 15.78 -4.15 -19.36
CA THR A 17 16.54 -3.42 -18.32
C THR A 17 16.55 -1.90 -18.56
N SER A 18 16.61 -1.47 -19.83
CA SER A 18 16.54 -0.05 -20.23
C SER A 18 15.16 0.56 -19.96
N GLU A 19 14.09 -0.15 -20.29
CA GLU A 19 12.70 0.31 -20.09
C GLU A 19 12.38 0.51 -18.60
N ILE A 20 13.03 -0.24 -17.71
CA ILE A 20 12.84 -0.09 -16.26
C ILE A 20 13.30 1.28 -15.78
N LEU A 21 14.39 1.82 -16.35
CA LEU A 21 14.86 3.17 -16.02
C LEU A 21 13.86 4.24 -16.51
N GLU A 22 13.26 4.03 -17.69
CA GLU A 22 12.20 4.92 -18.20
C GLU A 22 10.97 4.90 -17.29
N VAL A 23 10.57 3.72 -16.80
CA VAL A 23 9.47 3.59 -15.84
C VAL A 23 9.79 4.31 -14.53
N VAL A 24 11.02 4.21 -14.01
CA VAL A 24 11.44 4.96 -12.81
C VAL A 24 11.30 6.47 -13.04
N GLU A 25 11.69 6.97 -14.21
CA GLU A 25 11.51 8.38 -14.56
C GLU A 25 10.03 8.76 -14.66
N HIS A 26 9.17 7.89 -15.18
CA HIS A 26 7.72 8.14 -15.18
C HIS A 26 7.14 8.33 -13.77
N TYR A 27 7.60 7.56 -12.77
CA TYR A 27 7.21 7.77 -11.37
C TYR A 27 7.68 9.13 -10.83
N SER A 28 8.93 9.51 -11.10
CA SER A 28 9.49 10.82 -10.74
C SER A 28 8.67 11.96 -11.34
N GLN A 29 8.43 11.90 -12.66
CA GLN A 29 7.66 12.91 -13.38
C GLN A 29 6.19 12.97 -12.91
N ALA A 30 5.58 11.83 -12.59
CA ALA A 30 4.24 11.77 -12.01
C ALA A 30 4.19 12.45 -10.63
N ALA A 31 5.20 12.26 -9.79
CA ALA A 31 5.28 12.92 -8.49
C ALA A 31 5.41 14.44 -8.63
N LEU A 32 6.27 14.93 -9.53
CA LEU A 32 6.37 16.36 -9.83
C LEU A 32 5.03 16.93 -10.32
N ASN A 33 4.32 16.19 -11.17
CA ASN A 33 3.00 16.59 -11.65
C ASN A 33 1.97 16.66 -10.52
N ALA A 34 1.98 15.71 -9.59
CA ALA A 34 1.09 15.71 -8.43
C ALA A 34 1.36 16.93 -7.53
N ILE A 35 2.61 17.24 -7.22
CA ILE A 35 2.95 18.44 -6.44
C ILE A 35 2.53 19.72 -7.18
N ARG A 36 2.75 19.79 -8.50
CA ARG A 36 2.29 20.93 -9.31
C ARG A 36 0.77 21.08 -9.32
N ALA A 37 0.03 19.98 -9.23
CA ALA A 37 -1.44 19.98 -9.13
C ALA A 37 -1.96 20.39 -7.75
N GLY A 38 -1.08 20.56 -6.75
CA GLY A 38 -1.44 21.01 -5.40
C GLY A 38 -1.62 19.91 -4.37
N PHE A 39 -1.21 18.66 -4.67
CA PHE A 39 -1.17 17.61 -3.66
C PHE A 39 -0.07 17.89 -2.63
N ASP A 40 -0.34 17.58 -1.35
CA ASP A 40 0.62 17.72 -0.25
C ASP A 40 1.81 16.74 -0.37
N GLY A 41 1.56 15.58 -1.00
CA GLY A 41 2.55 14.52 -1.19
C GLY A 41 2.01 13.39 -2.09
N VAL A 42 2.77 12.31 -2.18
CA VAL A 42 2.45 11.13 -3.00
C VAL A 42 2.64 9.84 -2.21
N GLU A 43 1.76 8.87 -2.44
CA GLU A 43 1.91 7.50 -1.94
C GLU A 43 2.29 6.57 -3.10
N ILE A 44 3.50 6.02 -3.08
CA ILE A 44 3.96 5.04 -4.06
C ILE A 44 3.24 3.73 -3.79
N HIS A 45 2.51 3.23 -4.79
CA HIS A 45 1.77 1.98 -4.69
C HIS A 45 2.65 0.78 -5.07
N GLY A 46 3.04 -0.04 -4.09
CA GLY A 46 3.75 -1.30 -4.28
C GLY A 46 3.09 -2.47 -3.56
N GLY A 47 1.82 -2.71 -3.88
CA GLY A 47 1.03 -3.83 -3.35
C GLY A 47 -0.04 -4.28 -4.35
N TYR A 48 -0.89 -5.21 -3.95
CA TYR A 48 -2.03 -5.74 -4.71
C TYR A 48 -1.66 -6.25 -6.12
N GLY A 49 -0.48 -6.85 -6.28
CA GLY A 49 -0.05 -7.46 -7.54
C GLY A 49 0.10 -6.49 -8.72
N TYR A 50 0.20 -5.18 -8.46
CA TYR A 50 0.59 -4.19 -9.47
C TYR A 50 2.10 -4.19 -9.68
N LEU A 51 2.57 -3.42 -10.66
CA LEU A 51 3.93 -3.50 -11.21
C LEU A 51 5.05 -3.64 -10.15
N ILE A 52 5.11 -2.77 -9.15
CA ILE A 52 6.15 -2.86 -8.10
C ILE A 52 6.03 -4.16 -7.30
N ASP A 53 4.80 -4.58 -6.95
CA ASP A 53 4.55 -5.83 -6.21
C ASP A 53 4.90 -7.06 -7.06
N GLN A 54 4.70 -6.99 -8.38
CA GLN A 54 5.13 -8.03 -9.33
C GLN A 54 6.66 -8.19 -9.33
N PHE A 55 7.43 -7.12 -9.17
CA PHE A 55 8.89 -7.22 -9.01
C PHE A 55 9.29 -7.76 -7.63
N LEU A 56 8.53 -7.43 -6.58
CA LEU A 56 8.82 -7.84 -5.21
C LEU A 56 8.60 -9.34 -4.98
N LYS A 57 7.57 -9.92 -5.60
CA LYS A 57 7.08 -11.26 -5.29
C LYS A 57 7.62 -12.36 -6.20
N ASP A 58 8.10 -13.45 -5.59
CA ASP A 58 8.78 -14.55 -6.31
C ASP A 58 7.84 -15.47 -7.10
N GLY A 59 6.53 -15.47 -6.83
CA GLY A 59 5.56 -16.26 -7.58
C GLY A 59 5.32 -15.79 -9.01
N ILE A 60 5.67 -14.54 -9.31
CA ILE A 60 5.48 -13.94 -10.65
C ILE A 60 6.77 -13.35 -11.24
N ASN A 61 7.75 -12.97 -10.41
CA ASN A 61 9.04 -12.50 -10.90
C ASN A 61 9.99 -13.67 -11.23
N ASP A 62 10.02 -14.05 -12.50
CA ASP A 62 10.89 -15.10 -13.04
C ASP A 62 12.13 -14.56 -13.78
N ARG A 63 12.46 -13.28 -13.58
CA ARG A 63 13.58 -12.62 -14.27
C ARG A 63 14.93 -13.24 -13.89
N ILE A 64 15.86 -13.25 -14.85
CA ILE A 64 17.22 -13.79 -14.70
C ILE A 64 18.34 -12.77 -15.00
N ASP A 65 17.99 -11.52 -15.31
CA ASP A 65 18.94 -10.46 -15.63
C ASP A 65 19.57 -9.82 -14.38
N ASP A 66 20.51 -8.88 -14.50
CA ASP A 66 21.20 -8.23 -13.36
C ASP A 66 20.27 -7.42 -12.43
N LEU A 67 19.00 -7.26 -12.83
CA LEU A 67 17.92 -6.76 -11.99
C LEU A 67 17.25 -7.86 -11.14
N CYS A 68 17.62 -9.14 -11.31
CA CYS A 68 17.15 -10.35 -10.59
C CYS A 68 18.20 -11.46 -10.31
N HIS A 69 19.41 -11.47 -10.88
CA HIS A 69 20.38 -12.55 -10.66
C HIS A 69 21.30 -12.33 -9.43
N THR A 70 21.20 -13.20 -8.41
CA THR A 70 22.32 -14.09 -8.00
C THR A 70 21.73 -15.41 -7.50
N SER A 71 22.48 -16.50 -7.75
CA SER A 71 22.27 -17.87 -7.28
C SER A 71 21.47 -18.00 -5.98
N ALA A 72 20.59 -19.02 -5.92
CA ALA A 72 19.76 -19.41 -4.77
C ALA A 72 20.53 -19.65 -3.45
N TYR A 73 21.86 -19.52 -3.45
CA TYR A 73 22.74 -19.70 -2.30
C TYR A 73 23.33 -18.40 -1.71
N ASP A 74 23.20 -17.22 -2.35
CA ASP A 74 23.92 -15.99 -1.93
C ASP A 74 23.04 -14.81 -1.48
N GLY A 75 21.71 -14.99 -1.35
CA GLY A 75 20.83 -13.91 -0.84
C GLY A 75 20.53 -12.76 -1.82
N GLY A 76 20.88 -12.88 -3.11
CA GLY A 76 20.57 -11.83 -4.10
C GLY A 76 19.16 -11.85 -4.67
N SER A 77 18.33 -12.87 -4.45
CA SER A 77 16.92 -12.85 -4.91
C SER A 77 16.15 -11.71 -4.27
N MET A 78 16.29 -11.50 -2.95
CA MET A 78 15.57 -10.45 -2.24
C MET A 78 16.11 -9.06 -2.55
N GLU A 79 17.45 -8.90 -2.63
CA GLU A 79 18.06 -7.64 -3.03
C GLU A 79 17.59 -7.19 -4.40
N ASN A 80 17.61 -8.10 -5.35
CA ASN A 80 17.28 -7.78 -6.72
C ASN A 80 15.78 -7.51 -6.91
N ARG A 81 14.90 -8.32 -6.28
CA ARG A 81 13.46 -8.05 -6.24
C ARG A 81 13.12 -6.68 -5.65
N CYS A 82 13.87 -6.23 -4.65
CA CYS A 82 13.71 -4.88 -4.07
C CYS A 82 14.34 -3.76 -4.90
N ARG A 83 15.20 -4.05 -5.88
CA ARG A 83 16.00 -3.05 -6.59
C ARG A 83 15.13 -2.04 -7.34
N PHE A 84 14.13 -2.52 -8.07
CA PHE A 84 13.20 -1.66 -8.81
C PHE A 84 12.43 -0.74 -7.86
N LEU A 85 11.89 -1.28 -6.76
CA LEU A 85 11.23 -0.47 -5.72
C LEU A 85 12.15 0.65 -5.21
N MET A 86 13.39 0.31 -4.85
CA MET A 86 14.32 1.29 -4.29
C MET A 86 14.73 2.36 -5.30
N GLN A 87 14.84 2.01 -6.59
CA GLN A 87 15.05 3.00 -7.66
C GLN A 87 13.87 3.96 -7.78
N VAL A 88 12.63 3.46 -7.72
CA VAL A 88 11.42 4.29 -7.75
C VAL A 88 11.36 5.22 -6.53
N ILE A 89 11.54 4.69 -5.31
CA ILE A 89 11.51 5.52 -4.09
C ILE A 89 12.61 6.58 -4.17
N GLN A 90 13.84 6.21 -4.53
CA GLN A 90 14.96 7.17 -4.62
C GLN A 90 14.68 8.28 -5.65
N ALA A 91 14.16 7.94 -6.84
CA ALA A 91 13.84 8.92 -7.88
C ALA A 91 12.75 9.89 -7.41
N VAL A 92 11.67 9.37 -6.84
CA VAL A 92 10.56 10.19 -6.33
C VAL A 92 11.00 11.06 -5.15
N VAL A 93 11.78 10.52 -4.20
CA VAL A 93 12.37 11.29 -3.09
C VAL A 93 13.27 12.40 -3.62
N SER A 94 14.07 12.14 -4.64
CA SER A 94 14.94 13.16 -5.25
C SER A 94 14.13 14.27 -5.94
N ALA A 95 12.96 13.93 -6.48
CA ALA A 95 12.11 14.87 -7.20
C ALA A 95 11.28 15.78 -6.27
N VAL A 96 10.74 15.25 -5.16
CA VAL A 96 9.76 15.97 -4.33
C VAL A 96 10.08 16.06 -2.84
N GLY A 97 11.19 15.46 -2.38
CA GLY A 97 11.59 15.43 -0.96
C GLY A 97 10.95 14.27 -0.19
N ALA A 98 11.72 13.64 0.71
CA ALA A 98 11.29 12.44 1.44
C ALA A 98 10.04 12.67 2.31
N GLU A 99 9.91 13.86 2.88
CA GLU A 99 8.79 14.27 3.73
C GLU A 99 7.45 14.33 3.00
N ARG A 100 7.46 14.30 1.66
CA ARG A 100 6.26 14.26 0.79
C ARG A 100 6.02 12.89 0.16
N VAL A 101 6.82 11.88 0.51
CA VAL A 101 6.76 10.55 -0.09
C VAL A 101 6.34 9.54 0.95
N ALA A 102 5.28 8.81 0.65
CA ALA A 102 4.85 7.62 1.36
C ALA A 102 4.99 6.39 0.47
N PHE A 103 5.01 5.20 1.10
CA PHE A 103 5.02 3.93 0.38
C PHE A 103 3.93 3.01 0.92
N ARG A 104 3.12 2.42 0.04
CA ARG A 104 2.10 1.44 0.40
C ARG A 104 2.46 0.05 -0.10
N THR A 105 2.40 -0.94 0.79
CA THR A 105 2.74 -2.33 0.49
C THR A 105 1.75 -3.33 1.06
N SER A 106 1.72 -4.52 0.48
CA SER A 106 0.87 -5.63 0.91
C SER A 106 1.61 -6.98 0.83
N PRO A 107 2.70 -7.19 1.59
CA PRO A 107 3.57 -8.36 1.40
C PRO A 107 2.82 -9.69 1.53
N ALA A 108 1.88 -9.76 2.47
CA ALA A 108 1.07 -10.95 2.78
C ALA A 108 -0.26 -11.05 2.00
N ILE A 109 -0.52 -10.23 0.98
CA ILE A 109 -1.74 -10.33 0.18
C ILE A 109 -1.43 -10.87 -1.20
N ASP A 110 -1.95 -12.05 -1.51
CA ASP A 110 -1.92 -12.62 -2.84
C ASP A 110 -3.03 -12.01 -3.71
N HIS A 111 -2.65 -11.36 -4.80
CA HIS A 111 -3.59 -10.74 -5.74
C HIS A 111 -2.98 -10.67 -7.13
N ASN A 112 -3.81 -10.78 -8.18
CA ASN A 112 -3.37 -10.76 -9.59
C ASN A 112 -2.17 -11.70 -9.85
N ASP A 113 -2.26 -12.94 -9.33
CA ASP A 113 -1.21 -13.98 -9.41
C ASP A 113 0.13 -13.64 -8.75
N ALA A 114 0.25 -12.47 -8.11
CA ALA A 114 1.44 -12.09 -7.37
C ALA A 114 1.42 -12.71 -5.96
N THR A 115 2.06 -13.88 -5.82
CA THR A 115 2.24 -14.60 -4.56
C THR A 115 3.70 -14.55 -4.10
N ASP A 116 3.94 -14.58 -2.79
CA ASP A 116 5.31 -14.68 -2.25
C ASP A 116 5.47 -15.88 -1.33
N SER A 117 6.60 -16.58 -1.44
CA SER A 117 6.90 -17.75 -0.60
C SER A 117 7.24 -17.40 0.85
N ASP A 118 7.64 -16.15 1.14
CA ASP A 118 8.03 -15.68 2.48
C ASP A 118 7.65 -14.20 2.70
N PRO A 119 6.34 -13.91 2.84
CA PRO A 119 5.84 -12.54 2.91
C PRO A 119 6.36 -11.76 4.13
N LEU A 120 6.64 -12.46 5.25
CA LEU A 120 7.20 -11.83 6.45
C LEU A 120 8.58 -11.24 6.15
N ASN A 121 9.49 -12.04 5.59
CA ASN A 121 10.84 -11.60 5.26
C ASN A 121 10.88 -10.64 4.06
N LEU A 122 9.95 -10.74 3.12
CA LEU A 122 9.77 -9.72 2.09
C LEU A 122 9.49 -8.35 2.70
N GLY A 123 8.49 -8.26 3.59
CA GLY A 123 8.16 -7.01 4.28
C GLY A 123 9.31 -6.47 5.11
N LEU A 124 10.02 -7.32 5.84
CA LEU A 124 11.20 -6.92 6.63
C LEU A 124 12.34 -6.39 5.76
N SER A 125 12.59 -7.00 4.61
CA SER A 125 13.65 -6.61 3.68
C SER A 125 13.36 -5.25 3.04
N VAL A 126 12.11 -5.00 2.66
CA VAL A 126 11.67 -3.68 2.16
C VAL A 126 11.83 -2.62 3.25
N ILE A 127 11.39 -2.90 4.48
CA ILE A 127 11.52 -2.00 5.62
C ILE A 127 12.98 -1.66 5.92
N GLU A 128 13.86 -2.66 5.92
CA GLU A 128 15.30 -2.47 6.15
C GLU A 128 15.89 -1.49 5.12
N ARG A 129 15.55 -1.67 3.84
CA ARG A 129 16.07 -0.82 2.75
C ARG A 129 15.50 0.61 2.82
N ILE A 130 14.23 0.77 3.15
CA ILE A 130 13.65 2.10 3.39
C ILE A 130 14.33 2.77 4.58
N ASN A 131 14.52 2.08 5.71
CA ASN A 131 15.23 2.64 6.86
C ASN A 131 16.66 3.11 6.51
N LYS A 132 17.39 2.33 5.71
CA LYS A 132 18.72 2.72 5.20
C LYS A 132 18.65 3.98 4.34
N LEU A 133 17.70 4.07 3.42
CA LEU A 133 17.48 5.25 2.59
C LEU A 133 17.20 6.49 3.44
N GLN A 134 16.30 6.38 4.43
CA GLN A 134 15.95 7.51 5.31
C GLN A 134 17.18 8.02 6.07
N LEU A 135 18.07 7.12 6.53
CA LEU A 135 19.33 7.48 7.18
C LEU A 135 20.28 8.20 6.21
N GLN A 136 20.38 7.72 4.97
CA GLN A 136 21.23 8.31 3.93
C GLN A 136 20.78 9.71 3.53
N VAL A 137 19.47 9.91 3.37
CA VAL A 137 18.88 11.21 3.00
C VAL A 137 18.80 12.15 4.20
N GLY A 138 18.86 11.63 5.43
CA GLY A 138 18.70 12.43 6.66
C GLY A 138 17.26 12.90 6.89
N SER A 139 16.29 12.31 6.20
CA SER A 139 14.86 12.61 6.31
C SER A 139 14.03 11.33 6.20
N LYS A 140 12.91 11.28 6.91
CA LYS A 140 12.00 10.14 6.90
C LYS A 140 10.99 10.27 5.78
N LEU A 141 10.55 9.13 5.23
CA LEU A 141 9.32 9.09 4.44
C LEU A 141 8.14 9.55 5.28
N THR A 142 7.13 10.16 4.66
CA THR A 142 5.91 10.64 5.34
C THR A 142 5.29 9.52 6.18
N TYR A 143 5.15 8.34 5.58
CA TYR A 143 4.74 7.12 6.28
C TYR A 143 4.99 5.85 5.44
N LEU A 144 5.03 4.71 6.12
CA LEU A 144 4.85 3.38 5.52
C LEU A 144 3.43 2.92 5.76
N HIS A 145 2.72 2.57 4.70
CA HIS A 145 1.34 2.09 4.75
C HIS A 145 1.28 0.61 4.43
N VAL A 146 0.99 -0.21 5.45
CA VAL A 146 0.88 -1.65 5.29
C VAL A 146 -0.58 -2.07 5.23
N GLN A 147 -0.94 -2.67 4.10
CA GLN A 147 -2.19 -3.35 3.96
C GLN A 147 -2.07 -4.78 4.50
N ARG A 148 -2.90 -5.09 5.50
CA ARG A 148 -3.04 -6.43 6.06
C ARG A 148 -4.00 -7.25 5.22
N GLU A 149 -3.73 -8.54 5.12
CA GLU A 149 -4.73 -9.51 4.66
C GLU A 149 -5.95 -9.48 5.59
N LEU A 150 -7.14 -9.66 5.00
CA LEU A 150 -8.32 -9.98 5.79
C LEU A 150 -8.17 -11.45 6.17
N GLY A 151 -7.60 -11.70 7.35
CA GLY A 151 -7.34 -13.05 7.84
C GLY A 151 -8.56 -13.96 7.69
N ARG A 152 -8.31 -15.24 7.42
CA ARG A 152 -9.34 -16.28 7.52
C ARG A 152 -9.70 -16.46 9.00
N PRO A 153 -10.92 -16.90 9.35
CA PRO A 153 -11.26 -17.20 10.73
C PRO A 153 -10.20 -18.11 11.38
N GLY A 154 -9.62 -17.68 12.49
CA GLY A 154 -8.56 -18.39 13.21
C GLY A 154 -7.12 -17.98 12.83
N THR A 155 -6.93 -16.99 11.97
CA THR A 155 -5.58 -16.47 11.60
C THR A 155 -5.30 -15.07 12.15
N GLU A 156 -6.25 -14.49 12.88
CA GLU A 156 -6.22 -13.09 13.32
C GLU A 156 -4.95 -12.74 14.12
N ASP A 157 -4.53 -13.64 15.03
CA ASP A 157 -3.33 -13.47 15.84
C ASP A 157 -2.04 -13.49 15.02
N VAL A 158 -1.99 -14.35 13.99
CA VAL A 158 -0.84 -14.45 13.07
C VAL A 158 -0.70 -13.17 12.24
N VAL A 159 -1.82 -12.67 11.70
CA VAL A 159 -1.83 -11.41 10.96
C VAL A 159 -1.41 -10.24 11.85
N ALA A 160 -1.92 -10.19 13.08
CA ALA A 160 -1.56 -9.16 14.05
C ALA A 160 -0.07 -9.22 14.42
N GLN A 161 0.47 -10.42 14.67
CA GLN A 161 1.87 -10.61 15.02
C GLN A 161 2.82 -10.25 13.87
N THR A 162 2.46 -10.60 12.64
CA THR A 162 3.21 -10.22 11.43
C THR A 162 3.25 -8.69 11.29
N THR A 163 2.10 -8.04 11.45
CA THR A 163 1.98 -6.57 11.40
C THR A 163 2.84 -5.91 12.48
N ARG A 164 2.80 -6.41 13.72
CA ARG A 164 3.64 -5.93 14.83
C ARG A 164 5.12 -6.07 14.53
N THR A 165 5.51 -7.16 13.89
CA THR A 165 6.90 -7.41 13.53
C THR A 165 7.40 -6.35 12.55
N TRP A 166 6.61 -6.04 11.52
CA TRP A 166 6.90 -4.94 10.60
C TRP A 166 6.88 -3.56 11.27
N ARG A 167 5.88 -3.27 12.11
CA ARG A 167 5.80 -2.00 12.86
C ARG A 167 7.05 -1.76 13.69
N ARG A 168 7.53 -2.78 14.41
CA ARG A 168 8.73 -2.70 15.27
C ARG A 168 10.02 -2.51 14.48
N ALA A 169 10.07 -3.03 13.25
CA ALA A 169 11.23 -2.89 12.37
C ALA A 169 11.29 -1.49 11.70
N TYR A 170 10.14 -0.89 11.37
CA TYR A 170 10.09 0.37 10.64
C TYR A 170 10.37 1.61 11.50
N GLN A 171 11.22 2.51 10.99
CA GLN A 171 11.63 3.74 11.67
C GLN A 171 10.95 4.97 11.09
N GLY A 172 9.67 5.14 11.37
CA GLY A 172 8.87 6.27 10.92
C GLY A 172 7.41 6.10 11.28
N THR A 173 6.55 6.91 10.68
CA THR A 173 5.09 6.79 10.86
C THR A 173 4.57 5.56 10.12
N PHE A 174 3.86 4.69 10.82
CA PHE A 174 3.35 3.43 10.30
C PHE A 174 1.81 3.44 10.27
N ILE A 175 1.24 3.25 9.08
CA ILE A 175 -0.20 3.16 8.85
C ILE A 175 -0.58 1.70 8.63
N CYS A 176 -1.60 1.23 9.34
CA CYS A 176 -2.21 -0.08 9.13
C CYS A 176 -3.57 0.05 8.43
N SER A 177 -3.83 -0.84 7.48
CA SER A 177 -5.13 -0.99 6.83
C SER A 177 -5.57 -2.45 6.78
N GLY A 178 -6.88 -2.68 6.64
CA GLY A 178 -7.47 -4.01 6.44
C GLY A 178 -8.37 -4.45 7.59
N GLY A 179 -9.68 -4.29 7.41
CA GLY A 179 -10.69 -4.88 8.30
C GLY A 179 -10.82 -4.26 9.69
N PHE A 180 -10.18 -3.11 9.94
CA PHE A 180 -10.29 -2.44 11.22
C PHE A 180 -11.72 -1.96 11.49
N THR A 181 -12.19 -2.21 12.71
CA THR A 181 -13.31 -1.50 13.32
C THR A 181 -12.80 -0.28 14.10
N ARG A 182 -13.71 0.47 14.73
CA ARG A 182 -13.35 1.51 15.69
C ARG A 182 -12.52 0.94 16.84
N GLU A 183 -12.96 -0.17 17.42
CA GLU A 183 -12.36 -0.81 18.59
C GLU A 183 -10.97 -1.33 18.25
N LEU A 184 -10.85 -2.11 17.16
CA LEU A 184 -9.58 -2.64 16.71
C LEU A 184 -8.59 -1.51 16.35
N GLY A 185 -9.08 -0.44 15.72
CA GLY A 185 -8.22 0.69 15.36
C GLY A 185 -7.72 1.46 16.57
N THR A 186 -8.61 1.70 17.55
CA THR A 186 -8.26 2.34 18.82
C THR A 186 -7.25 1.50 19.59
N GLN A 187 -7.45 0.19 19.66
CA GLN A 187 -6.54 -0.73 20.32
C GLN A 187 -5.16 -0.74 19.65
N ALA A 188 -5.09 -0.85 18.32
CA ALA A 188 -3.82 -0.88 17.61
C ALA A 188 -2.98 0.39 17.82
N VAL A 189 -3.61 1.57 17.89
CA VAL A 189 -2.91 2.81 18.21
C VAL A 189 -2.49 2.86 19.68
N ALA A 190 -3.37 2.45 20.61
CA ALA A 190 -3.06 2.45 22.04
C ALA A 190 -1.92 1.50 22.42
N GLU A 191 -1.80 0.36 21.74
CA GLU A 191 -0.76 -0.64 21.96
C GLU A 191 0.56 -0.32 21.21
N GLY A 192 0.56 0.70 20.34
CA GLY A 192 1.72 1.08 19.52
C GLY A 192 1.94 0.16 18.31
N ASP A 193 0.96 -0.68 17.97
CA ASP A 193 0.98 -1.57 16.81
C ASP A 193 0.82 -0.80 15.48
N ALA A 194 0.30 0.42 15.53
CA ALA A 194 0.26 1.38 14.43
C ALA A 194 0.28 2.82 14.98
N ASP A 195 0.77 3.78 14.19
CA ASP A 195 0.63 5.20 14.53
C ASP A 195 -0.69 5.75 13.96
N LEU A 196 -1.14 5.22 12.83
CA LEU A 196 -2.39 5.57 12.15
C LEU A 196 -3.10 4.32 11.62
N VAL A 197 -4.42 4.39 11.49
CA VAL A 197 -5.25 3.34 10.88
C VAL A 197 -6.06 3.94 9.74
N SER A 198 -6.03 3.28 8.59
CA SER A 198 -6.78 3.70 7.39
C SER A 198 -8.00 2.82 7.14
N TYR A 199 -9.09 3.47 6.75
CA TYR A 199 -10.41 2.87 6.49
C TYR A 199 -10.81 3.12 5.04
N GLY A 200 -11.08 2.07 4.27
CA GLY A 200 -11.49 2.20 2.86
C GLY A 200 -13.02 2.15 2.70
N ARG A 201 -13.59 0.94 2.78
CA ARG A 201 -15.03 0.68 2.54
C ARG A 201 -15.96 1.55 3.37
N ASP A 202 -15.61 1.79 4.63
CA ASP A 202 -16.46 2.59 5.51
C ASP A 202 -16.43 4.06 5.11
N PHE A 203 -15.30 4.58 4.61
CA PHE A 203 -15.20 5.94 4.11
C PHE A 203 -16.00 6.16 2.82
N ILE A 204 -16.16 5.14 1.97
CA ILE A 204 -17.03 5.22 0.77
C ILE A 204 -18.46 5.60 1.17
N SER A 205 -18.98 4.98 2.23
CA SER A 205 -20.39 5.17 2.64
C SER A 205 -20.60 6.18 3.76
N ASN A 206 -19.53 6.66 4.40
CA ASN A 206 -19.59 7.56 5.54
C ASN A 206 -18.65 8.75 5.29
N PRO A 207 -19.12 9.82 4.64
CA PRO A 207 -18.27 10.99 4.35
C PRO A 207 -17.74 11.68 5.62
N ASP A 208 -18.42 11.47 6.75
CA ASP A 208 -18.06 11.95 8.07
C ASP A 208 -17.60 10.83 9.02
N LEU A 209 -16.97 9.77 8.47
CA LEU A 209 -16.54 8.58 9.23
C LEU A 209 -15.80 8.94 10.52
N VAL A 210 -14.87 9.88 10.48
CA VAL A 210 -14.08 10.30 11.65
C VAL A 210 -14.98 10.77 12.79
N LEU A 211 -16.02 11.55 12.49
CA LEU A 211 -16.98 12.02 13.50
C LEU A 211 -17.79 10.84 14.06
N ARG A 212 -18.21 9.90 13.21
CA ARG A 212 -18.96 8.72 13.64
C ARG A 212 -18.13 7.83 14.55
N LEU A 213 -16.87 7.56 14.19
CA LEU A 213 -15.95 6.80 15.03
C LEU A 213 -15.72 7.50 16.38
N LYS A 214 -15.57 8.83 16.38
CA LYS A 214 -15.42 9.61 17.62
C LYS A 214 -16.64 9.50 18.53
N LEU A 215 -17.84 9.58 17.97
CA LEU A 215 -19.11 9.54 18.71
C LEU A 215 -19.62 8.11 18.97
N ASN A 216 -18.94 7.09 18.44
CA ASN A 216 -19.46 5.73 18.36
C ASN A 216 -20.87 5.66 17.73
N ALA A 217 -21.09 6.47 16.68
CA ALA A 217 -22.35 6.56 15.99
C ALA A 217 -22.51 5.43 14.95
N PRO A 218 -23.75 5.07 14.57
CA PRO A 218 -24.00 4.08 13.53
C PRO A 218 -23.35 4.46 12.19
N LEU A 219 -22.75 3.48 11.52
CA LEU A 219 -22.21 3.63 10.18
C LEU A 219 -23.29 3.32 9.13
N ASN A 220 -23.32 4.13 8.08
CA ASN A 220 -24.04 3.79 6.87
C ASN A 220 -23.46 2.49 6.28
N LYS A 221 -24.32 1.67 5.68
CA LYS A 221 -23.88 0.47 4.97
C LYS A 221 -23.43 0.86 3.56
N TYR A 222 -22.26 0.38 3.16
CA TYR A 222 -21.80 0.50 1.78
C TYR A 222 -22.56 -0.45 0.85
N ILE A 223 -22.67 -0.06 -0.41
CA ILE A 223 -23.28 -0.84 -1.50
C ILE A 223 -22.14 -1.23 -2.43
N ARG A 224 -21.85 -2.53 -2.56
CA ARG A 224 -20.66 -2.99 -3.31
C ARG A 224 -20.84 -2.81 -4.81
N GLU A 225 -22.07 -2.91 -5.26
CA GLU A 225 -22.49 -2.82 -6.66
C GLU A 225 -22.17 -1.43 -7.25
N THR A 226 -22.04 -0.41 -6.41
CA THR A 226 -21.76 0.97 -6.82
C THR A 226 -20.30 1.39 -6.62
N PHE A 227 -19.39 0.51 -6.18
CA PHE A 227 -17.98 0.88 -5.97
C PHE A 227 -17.27 1.32 -7.26
N TYR A 228 -17.67 0.74 -8.39
CA TYR A 228 -17.10 1.02 -9.70
C TYR A 228 -18.23 1.38 -10.67
N THR A 229 -19.01 2.40 -10.33
CA THR A 229 -20.07 2.94 -11.17
C THR A 229 -19.58 4.08 -12.06
N HIS A 230 -20.29 4.35 -13.15
CA HIS A 230 -20.10 5.54 -13.98
C HIS A 230 -21.04 6.68 -13.54
N ASP A 231 -21.99 6.38 -12.65
CA ASP A 231 -22.89 7.37 -12.09
C ASP A 231 -22.12 8.28 -11.12
N PRO A 232 -22.09 9.61 -11.36
CA PRO A 232 -21.31 10.53 -10.53
C PRO A 232 -21.93 10.77 -9.15
N ILE A 233 -23.15 10.30 -8.89
CA ILE A 233 -23.92 10.57 -7.68
C ILE A 233 -24.19 9.29 -6.90
N VAL A 234 -24.82 8.31 -7.54
CA VAL A 234 -25.41 7.13 -6.87
C VAL A 234 -24.32 6.21 -6.32
N GLY A 235 -24.27 6.09 -4.99
CA GLY A 235 -23.25 5.31 -4.28
C GLY A 235 -21.87 5.95 -4.31
N TYR A 236 -21.78 7.25 -4.60
CA TYR A 236 -20.54 8.03 -4.62
C TYR A 236 -20.64 9.29 -3.75
N THR A 237 -21.55 10.22 -4.08
CA THR A 237 -21.72 11.49 -3.33
C THR A 237 -23.07 11.62 -2.62
N ASP A 238 -23.94 10.62 -2.73
CA ASP A 238 -25.30 10.63 -2.16
C ASP A 238 -25.39 9.99 -0.76
N TYR A 239 -24.28 9.47 -0.22
CA TYR A 239 -24.25 8.95 1.14
C TYR A 239 -24.48 10.05 2.18
N PRO A 240 -25.44 9.88 3.12
CA PRO A 240 -25.82 10.95 4.03
C PRO A 240 -24.78 11.14 5.15
N PHE A 241 -24.57 12.39 5.53
CA PHE A 241 -23.88 12.77 6.76
C PHE A 241 -24.72 12.40 8.00
N LEU A 242 -24.07 12.31 9.17
CA LEU A 242 -24.76 12.25 10.44
C LEU A 242 -25.57 13.54 10.58
N SER A 243 -26.91 13.44 10.65
CA SER A 243 -27.72 14.61 10.93
C SER A 243 -27.33 15.17 12.30
N LYS A 244 -27.09 16.48 12.39
CA LYS A 244 -27.11 17.14 13.70
C LYS A 244 -28.50 16.86 14.26
N ALA A 245 -28.59 16.11 15.36
CA ALA A 245 -29.85 15.96 16.06
C ALA A 245 -30.44 17.37 16.25
N SER A 246 -31.61 17.61 15.66
CA SER A 246 -32.42 18.77 15.99
C SER A 246 -32.68 18.67 17.48
N GLY A 247 -32.03 19.54 18.26
CA GLY A 247 -32.34 19.73 19.67
C GLY A 247 -33.76 20.26 19.87
#